data_AF-A0A953ARE1-F1
#
_entry.id   AF-A0A953ARE1-F1
#
_cell.length_a   1.000
_cell.length_b   1.000
_cell.length_c   1.000
_cell.angle_alpha   90.00
_cell.angle_beta   90.00
_cell.angle_gamma   90.00
#
_symmetry.space_group_name_H-M   'P 1'
#
loop_
_entity.id
_entity.type
_entity.pdbx_description
1 polymer ?
#
loop_
_entity_poly.entity_id
_entity_poly.type
_entity_poly.pdbx_seq_one_letter_code
_entity_poly.pdbx_strand_id
1 'polypeptide(L)'
;MDLGAPLAALIVCACACTPPPDFVTDRGVAFYLSGSTFIGKEEANAQEARFLARLDAASAFPPNEVAVCVAQTEVQVVPEGPFPCATYPGLRCAGEQYGAVLKVAAADCPYTSAFVHELTHWLQQCVDGRTDYGHLDPIWREVAAELAEDGRRCTAARPP
;
A
#
# COMPACT_ATOMS: atom_id res chain seq x y z
N MET A 1 12.46 -27.00 -54.32
CA MET A 1 11.33 -26.82 -53.38
C MET A 1 11.83 -27.41 -52.07
N ASP A 2 12.49 -26.67 -51.18
CA ASP A 2 12.08 -25.42 -50.51
C ASP A 2 10.67 -25.59 -49.91
N LEU A 3 10.41 -25.52 -48.60
CA LEU A 3 11.14 -24.99 -47.44
C LEU A 3 10.85 -25.89 -46.23
N GLY A 4 11.89 -26.47 -45.63
CA GLY A 4 11.79 -27.03 -44.28
C GLY A 4 11.71 -25.89 -43.29
N ALA A 5 10.49 -25.46 -42.94
CA ALA A 5 10.28 -24.41 -41.95
C ALA A 5 10.95 -24.85 -40.63
N PRO A 6 11.85 -24.04 -40.05
CA PRO A 6 12.42 -24.35 -38.77
C PRO A 6 11.29 -24.36 -37.75
N LEU A 7 11.26 -25.43 -36.95
CA LEU A 7 10.55 -25.47 -35.68
C LEU A 7 11.20 -24.42 -34.76
N ALA A 8 10.92 -23.14 -35.03
CA ALA A 8 11.08 -22.08 -34.07
C ALA A 8 10.04 -22.37 -33.00
N ALA A 9 10.41 -23.27 -32.09
CA ALA A 9 9.75 -23.43 -30.82
C ALA A 9 9.58 -22.00 -30.27
N LEU A 10 8.33 -21.56 -30.17
CA LEU A 10 7.98 -20.38 -29.40
C LEU A 10 8.59 -20.62 -28.01
N ILE A 11 9.74 -20.00 -27.77
CA ILE A 11 10.11 -19.61 -26.42
C ILE A 11 9.14 -18.47 -26.12
N VAL A 12 7.91 -18.84 -25.73
CA VAL A 12 7.10 -17.95 -24.90
C VAL A 12 7.91 -17.84 -23.63
N CYS A 13 8.72 -16.80 -23.57
CA CYS A 13 9.29 -16.34 -22.32
C CYS A 13 8.07 -16.00 -21.47
N ALA A 14 7.62 -16.96 -20.67
CA ALA A 14 6.75 -16.71 -19.55
C ALA A 14 7.60 -15.91 -18.55
N CYS A 15 7.87 -14.65 -18.87
CA CYS A 15 7.92 -13.64 -17.84
C CYS A 15 6.65 -13.88 -17.05
N ALA A 16 6.78 -14.32 -15.81
CA ALA A 16 5.68 -14.27 -14.86
C ALA A 16 5.38 -12.77 -14.71
N CYS A 17 4.62 -12.22 -15.66
CA CYS A 17 4.17 -10.85 -15.63
C CYS A 17 3.25 -10.81 -14.42
N THR A 18 3.68 -10.10 -13.37
CA THR A 18 2.73 -9.59 -12.39
C THR A 18 1.55 -9.03 -13.20
N PRO A 19 0.30 -9.42 -12.89
CA PRO A 19 -0.85 -8.87 -13.60
C PRO A 19 -0.74 -7.33 -13.58
N PRO A 20 -1.30 -6.61 -14.56
CA PRO A 20 -1.34 -5.16 -14.44
C PRO A 20 -2.12 -4.77 -13.18
N PRO A 21 -1.76 -3.67 -12.50
CA PRO A 21 -2.55 -3.18 -11.37
C PRO A 21 -3.94 -2.78 -11.82
N ASP A 22 -4.93 -2.93 -10.94
CA ASP A 22 -6.30 -2.49 -11.19
C ASP A 22 -6.38 -0.98 -11.42
N PHE A 23 -5.56 -0.22 -10.68
CA PHE A 23 -5.28 1.19 -10.97
C PHE A 23 -3.92 1.63 -10.40
N VAL A 24 -3.45 2.79 -10.87
CA VAL A 24 -2.27 3.48 -10.32
C VAL A 24 -2.70 4.87 -9.87
N THR A 25 -2.31 5.26 -8.65
CA THR A 25 -2.57 6.62 -8.13
C THR A 25 -1.82 7.67 -8.96
N ASP A 26 -2.18 8.94 -8.80
CA ASP A 26 -1.56 10.03 -9.56
C ASP A 26 -0.07 10.22 -9.25
N ARG A 27 0.40 9.66 -8.11
CA ARG A 27 1.82 9.68 -7.72
C ARG A 27 2.55 8.36 -7.93
N GLY A 28 1.88 7.35 -8.48
CA GLY A 28 2.53 6.11 -8.94
C GLY A 28 2.35 4.88 -8.06
N VAL A 29 1.52 4.93 -7.01
CA VAL A 29 1.23 3.73 -6.19
C VAL A 29 0.34 2.79 -7.00
N ALA A 30 0.81 1.56 -7.23
CA ALA A 30 0.07 0.54 -7.96
C ALA A 30 -0.84 -0.24 -7.01
N PHE A 31 -2.14 -0.35 -7.31
CA PHE A 31 -3.11 -1.10 -6.50
C PHE A 31 -3.55 -2.39 -7.19
N TYR A 32 -3.55 -3.48 -6.42
CA TYR A 32 -4.03 -4.80 -6.80
C TYR A 32 -5.18 -5.19 -5.86
N LEU A 33 -6.41 -5.14 -6.34
CA LEU A 33 -7.61 -5.20 -5.53
C LEU A 33 -8.05 -6.62 -5.19
N SER A 34 -7.55 -7.65 -5.89
CA SER A 34 -7.95 -9.05 -5.70
C SER A 34 -9.48 -9.26 -5.73
N GLY A 35 -10.19 -8.49 -6.58
CA GLY A 35 -11.66 -8.52 -6.67
C GLY A 35 -12.40 -7.68 -5.62
N SER A 36 -11.69 -7.01 -4.70
CA SER A 36 -12.27 -6.02 -3.80
C SER A 36 -12.71 -4.76 -4.54
N THR A 37 -13.77 -4.11 -4.05
CA THR A 37 -14.21 -2.78 -4.53
C THR A 37 -14.19 -1.75 -3.42
N PHE A 38 -13.49 -2.05 -2.33
CA PHE A 38 -13.48 -1.23 -1.12
C PHE A 38 -12.89 0.16 -1.35
N ILE A 39 -11.84 0.26 -2.18
CA ILE A 39 -11.18 1.53 -2.48
C ILE A 39 -11.07 1.71 -3.99
N GLY A 40 -11.45 2.90 -4.47
CA GLY A 40 -11.26 3.32 -5.86
C GLY A 40 -10.08 4.26 -6.03
N LYS A 41 -9.65 4.48 -7.28
CA LYS A 41 -8.53 5.39 -7.60
C LYS A 41 -8.70 6.79 -7.01
N GLU A 42 -9.89 7.38 -7.11
CA GLU A 42 -10.15 8.73 -6.61
C GLU A 42 -9.96 8.83 -5.09
N GLU A 43 -10.45 7.83 -4.35
CA GLU A 43 -10.32 7.77 -2.90
C GLU A 43 -8.86 7.54 -2.49
N ALA A 44 -8.16 6.61 -3.15
CA ALA A 44 -6.74 6.37 -2.94
C ALA A 44 -5.90 7.64 -3.21
N ASN A 45 -6.16 8.34 -4.32
CA ASN A 45 -5.54 9.62 -4.66
C ASN A 45 -5.79 10.67 -3.58
N ALA A 46 -7.05 10.83 -3.14
CA ALA A 46 -7.43 11.83 -2.16
C ALA A 46 -6.77 11.56 -0.80
N GLN A 47 -6.66 10.29 -0.42
CA GLN A 47 -5.99 9.91 0.80
C GLN A 47 -4.48 10.14 0.73
N GLU A 48 -3.83 9.65 -0.32
CA GLU A 48 -2.41 9.87 -0.55
C GLU A 48 -2.08 11.38 -0.60
N ALA A 49 -2.94 12.20 -1.20
CA ALA A 49 -2.82 13.65 -1.22
C ALA A 49 -2.80 14.25 0.18
N ARG A 50 -3.76 13.88 1.04
CA ARG A 50 -3.84 14.36 2.43
C ARG A 50 -2.64 13.93 3.25
N PHE A 51 -2.28 12.65 3.17
CA PHE A 51 -1.15 12.07 3.88
C PHE A 51 0.16 12.80 3.52
N LEU A 52 0.50 12.89 2.23
CA LEU A 52 1.76 13.52 1.82
C LEU A 52 1.79 15.03 2.13
N ALA A 53 0.66 15.72 2.08
CA ALA A 53 0.59 17.13 2.50
C ALA A 53 0.90 17.30 4.00
N ARG A 54 0.52 16.35 4.85
CA ARG A 54 0.89 16.35 6.28
C ARG A 54 2.38 16.10 6.46
N LEU A 55 2.94 15.13 5.73
CA LEU A 55 4.37 14.82 5.81
C LEU A 55 5.24 16.03 5.42
N ASP A 56 4.84 16.72 4.35
CA ASP A 56 5.51 17.93 3.88
C ASP A 56 5.41 19.07 4.89
N ALA A 57 4.20 19.32 5.43
CA ALA A 57 3.98 20.32 6.46
C ALA A 57 4.79 20.04 7.76
N ALA A 58 4.99 18.77 8.09
CA ALA A 58 5.81 18.35 9.22
C ALA A 58 7.32 18.33 8.91
N SER A 59 7.73 18.53 7.65
CA SER A 59 9.11 18.36 7.18
C SER A 59 9.71 17.01 7.60
N ALA A 60 8.88 15.96 7.63
CA ALA A 60 9.26 14.68 8.22
C ALA A 60 10.24 13.89 7.33
N PHE A 61 10.07 13.99 6.01
CA PHE A 61 10.95 13.36 5.03
C PHE A 61 11.26 14.34 3.89
N PRO A 62 12.42 14.22 3.21
CA PRO A 62 12.73 14.99 2.02
C PRO A 62 11.72 14.70 0.89
N PRO A 63 11.03 15.71 0.32
CA PRO A 63 9.95 15.49 -0.65
C PRO A 63 10.34 14.68 -1.90
N ASN A 64 11.57 14.85 -2.39
CA ASN A 64 12.06 14.11 -3.55
C ASN A 64 12.23 12.61 -3.25
N GLU A 65 12.71 12.26 -2.05
CA GLU A 65 12.90 10.88 -1.64
C GLU A 65 11.55 10.21 -1.41
N VAL A 66 10.60 10.92 -0.81
CA VAL A 66 9.19 10.49 -0.71
C VAL A 66 8.61 10.18 -2.08
N ALA A 67 8.77 11.06 -3.07
CA ALA A 67 8.24 10.83 -4.42
C ALA A 67 8.82 9.56 -5.07
N VAL A 68 10.12 9.30 -4.89
CA VAL A 68 10.77 8.08 -5.39
C VAL A 68 10.21 6.84 -4.70
N CYS A 69 10.10 6.85 -3.37
CA CYS A 69 9.60 5.74 -2.58
C CYS A 69 8.13 5.43 -2.89
N VAL A 70 7.30 6.47 -2.98
CA VAL A 70 5.88 6.35 -3.32
C VAL A 70 5.69 5.68 -4.67
N ALA A 71 6.44 6.10 -5.70
CA ALA A 71 6.35 5.54 -7.05
C ALA A 71 6.79 4.06 -7.16
N GLN A 72 7.45 3.51 -6.13
CA GLN A 72 7.82 2.09 -6.06
C GLN A 72 6.75 1.23 -5.37
N THR A 73 5.76 1.86 -4.74
CA THR A 73 4.82 1.18 -3.84
C THR A 73 3.80 0.33 -4.61
N GLU A 74 3.62 -0.90 -4.16
CA GLU A 74 2.54 -1.79 -4.59
C GLU A 74 1.61 -2.08 -3.43
N VAL A 75 0.32 -1.78 -3.56
CA VAL A 75 -0.70 -2.11 -2.57
C VAL A 75 -1.45 -3.36 -3.00
N GLN A 76 -1.31 -4.44 -2.23
CA GLN A 76 -2.06 -5.67 -2.40
C GLN A 76 -3.23 -5.68 -1.42
N VAL A 77 -4.44 -5.47 -1.95
CA VAL A 77 -5.65 -5.59 -1.15
C VAL A 77 -5.97 -7.08 -0.99
N VAL A 78 -6.02 -7.54 0.25
CA VAL A 78 -6.36 -8.92 0.59
C VAL A 78 -7.84 -9.02 0.95
N PRO A 79 -8.61 -9.95 0.36
CA PRO A 79 -10.07 -10.01 0.53
C PRO A 79 -10.52 -10.37 1.95
N GLU A 80 -9.62 -10.88 2.78
CA GLU A 80 -9.88 -11.30 4.14
C GLU A 80 -9.33 -10.27 5.13
N GLY A 81 -10.20 -9.67 5.95
CA GLY A 81 -9.79 -8.73 6.99
C GLY A 81 -10.45 -8.99 8.34
N PRO A 82 -9.78 -8.72 9.47
CA PRO A 82 -8.31 -8.59 9.65
C PRO A 82 -7.60 -9.97 9.63
N PHE A 83 -6.34 -10.08 9.18
CA PHE A 83 -5.61 -11.36 9.00
C PHE A 83 -4.54 -11.59 10.09
N PRO A 84 -3.98 -12.81 10.28
CA PRO A 84 -2.90 -13.03 11.24
C PRO A 84 -1.65 -12.21 10.90
N CYS A 85 -1.11 -11.45 11.87
CA CYS A 85 0.12 -10.69 11.67
C CYS A 85 1.33 -11.63 11.57
N ALA A 86 2.15 -11.54 10.51
CA ALA A 86 3.36 -12.36 10.41
C ALA A 86 4.47 -11.85 11.34
N THR A 87 4.58 -10.52 11.48
CA THR A 87 5.58 -9.87 12.34
C THR A 87 5.31 -10.06 13.84
N TYR A 88 4.03 -10.11 14.23
CA TYR A 88 3.61 -10.23 15.64
C TYR A 88 2.68 -11.43 15.85
N PRO A 89 3.24 -12.64 16.06
CA PRO A 89 2.45 -13.85 16.23
C PRO A 89 1.39 -13.70 17.33
N GLY A 90 0.13 -14.02 17.01
CA GLY A 90 -1.00 -13.93 17.92
C GLY A 90 -1.81 -12.62 17.83
N LEU A 91 -1.35 -11.63 17.07
CA LEU A 91 -2.11 -10.42 16.75
C LEU A 91 -2.81 -10.54 15.38
N ARG A 92 -3.86 -9.71 15.18
CA ARG A 92 -4.52 -9.55 13.88
C ARG A 92 -4.18 -8.20 13.28
N CYS A 93 -3.84 -8.20 12.00
CA CYS A 93 -3.38 -7.06 11.24
C CYS A 93 -4.43 -6.62 10.23
N ALA A 94 -4.52 -5.31 10.05
CA ALA A 94 -5.27 -4.67 9.00
C ALA A 94 -4.39 -4.31 7.80
N GLY A 95 -3.08 -4.25 8.00
CA GLY A 95 -2.07 -4.10 6.96
C GLY A 95 -0.77 -4.76 7.38
N GLU A 96 0.11 -5.00 6.39
CA GLU A 96 1.49 -5.43 6.63
C GLU A 96 2.40 -5.00 5.48
N GLN A 97 3.49 -4.33 5.80
CA GLN A 97 4.52 -3.87 4.87
C GLN A 97 5.63 -4.90 4.66
N TYR A 98 5.96 -5.17 3.39
CA TYR A 98 7.02 -6.07 2.92
C TYR A 98 7.87 -5.37 1.84
N GLY A 99 8.84 -4.55 2.26
CA GLY A 99 9.53 -3.65 1.32
C GLY A 99 8.52 -2.69 0.69
N ALA A 100 8.57 -2.53 -0.64
CA ALA A 100 7.64 -1.67 -1.35
C ALA A 100 6.22 -2.25 -1.48
N VAL A 101 6.00 -3.51 -1.07
CA VAL A 101 4.68 -4.16 -1.14
C VAL A 101 3.92 -3.96 0.18
N LEU A 102 2.75 -3.34 0.13
CA LEU A 102 1.86 -3.09 1.25
C LEU A 102 0.65 -4.01 1.13
N LYS A 103 0.50 -4.99 2.02
CA LYS A 103 -0.73 -5.78 2.10
C LYS A 103 -1.73 -5.02 2.94
N VAL A 104 -2.94 -4.82 2.42
CA VAL A 104 -4.00 -4.07 3.11
C VAL A 104 -5.28 -4.90 3.10
N ALA A 105 -5.90 -5.10 4.25
CA ALA A 105 -7.12 -5.89 4.34
C ALA A 105 -8.33 -5.15 3.74
N ALA A 106 -9.09 -5.83 2.89
CA ALA A 106 -10.46 -5.46 2.55
C ALA A 106 -11.40 -6.00 3.63
N ALA A 107 -11.82 -5.14 4.55
CA ALA A 107 -12.97 -5.40 5.39
C ALA A 107 -13.91 -4.17 5.36
N ASP A 108 -15.07 -4.26 6.01
CA ASP A 108 -16.25 -3.37 5.84
C ASP A 108 -16.09 -1.90 6.27
N CYS A 109 -14.86 -1.40 6.35
CA CYS A 109 -14.49 -0.11 6.88
C CYS A 109 -13.37 0.52 6.06
N PRO A 110 -13.16 1.86 6.12
CA PRO A 110 -11.99 2.49 5.55
C PRO A 110 -10.68 2.04 6.22
N TYR A 111 -10.15 0.90 5.76
CA TYR A 111 -8.75 0.48 5.92
C TYR A 111 -7.80 1.29 5.04
N THR A 112 -8.29 2.40 4.48
CA THR A 112 -7.48 3.53 4.05
C THR A 112 -6.43 3.83 5.12
N SER A 113 -6.80 3.85 6.40
CA SER A 113 -5.84 3.97 7.52
C SER A 113 -4.70 2.96 7.47
N ALA A 114 -4.96 1.70 7.10
CA ALA A 114 -3.92 0.69 6.94
C ALA A 114 -3.02 0.99 5.73
N PHE A 115 -3.56 1.49 4.60
CA PHE A 115 -2.72 1.95 3.50
C PHE A 115 -1.71 3.03 3.93
N VAL A 116 -2.17 4.10 4.59
CA VAL A 116 -1.24 5.17 5.05
C VAL A 116 -0.34 4.72 6.20
N HIS A 117 -0.79 3.79 7.04
CA HIS A 117 0.02 3.17 8.09
C HIS A 117 1.19 2.39 7.49
N GLU A 118 0.90 1.46 6.58
CA GLU A 118 1.94 0.66 5.94
C GLU A 118 2.83 1.51 5.01
N LEU A 119 2.27 2.54 4.37
CA LEU A 119 3.05 3.49 3.59
C LEU A 119 4.01 4.30 4.48
N THR A 120 3.63 4.60 5.72
CA THR A 120 4.54 5.26 6.69
C THR A 120 5.72 4.35 7.02
N HIS A 121 5.48 3.06 7.30
CA HIS A 121 6.56 2.08 7.48
C HIS A 121 7.47 1.98 6.25
N TRP A 122 6.90 1.96 5.05
CA TRP A 122 7.68 1.92 3.82
C TRP A 122 8.53 3.18 3.62
N LEU A 123 7.97 4.38 3.88
CA LEU A 123 8.72 5.62 3.77
C LEU A 123 9.88 5.67 4.77
N GLN A 124 9.68 5.23 6.01
CA GLN A 124 10.79 5.11 6.96
C GLN A 124 11.88 4.18 6.41
N GLN A 125 11.50 3.03 5.84
CA GLN A 125 12.49 2.08 5.33
C GLN A 125 13.21 2.62 4.09
N CYS A 126 12.49 3.23 3.18
CA CYS A 126 12.99 3.67 1.89
C CYS A 126 13.83 4.95 1.99
N VAL A 127 13.42 5.89 2.86
CA VAL A 127 14.10 7.18 3.07
C VAL A 127 15.22 7.04 4.11
N ASP A 128 14.91 6.48 5.29
CA ASP A 128 15.84 6.45 6.42
C ASP A 128 16.61 5.12 6.56
N GLY A 129 16.27 4.09 5.76
CA GLY A 129 16.87 2.77 5.88
C GLY A 129 16.45 1.97 7.13
N ARG A 130 15.37 2.38 7.82
CA ARG A 130 14.90 1.78 9.08
C ARG A 130 13.39 1.58 9.08
N THR A 131 12.91 0.57 9.80
CA THR A 131 11.47 0.39 10.05
C THR A 131 11.21 0.47 11.55
N ASP A 132 10.34 1.38 11.98
CA ASP A 132 9.97 1.53 13.38
C ASP A 132 8.63 0.84 13.68
N TYR A 133 8.71 -0.45 13.97
CA TYR A 133 7.52 -1.25 14.31
C TYR A 133 6.90 -0.91 15.68
N GLY A 134 7.58 -0.10 16.50
CA GLY A 134 7.08 0.35 17.80
C GLY A 134 6.31 1.67 17.74
N HIS A 135 6.23 2.29 16.55
CA HIS A 135 5.59 3.58 16.33
C HIS A 135 6.11 4.70 17.25
N LEU A 136 7.40 4.67 17.56
CA LEU A 136 8.09 5.59 18.48
C LEU A 136 8.66 6.83 17.79
N ASP A 137 8.89 6.77 16.48
CA ASP A 137 9.40 7.86 15.68
C ASP A 137 8.41 9.04 15.64
N PRO A 138 8.87 10.30 15.69
CA PRO A 138 8.00 11.48 15.63
C PRO A 138 7.00 11.48 14.48
N ILE A 139 7.32 10.85 13.33
CA ILE A 139 6.41 10.77 12.19
C ILE A 139 5.05 10.17 12.56
N TRP A 140 5.03 9.21 13.49
CA TRP A 140 3.80 8.56 13.94
C TRP A 140 2.84 9.53 14.64
N ARG A 141 3.35 10.62 15.23
CA ARG A 141 2.51 11.68 15.81
C ARG A 141 1.84 12.51 14.75
N GLU A 142 2.52 12.77 13.64
CA GLU A 142 2.02 13.57 12.52
C GLU A 142 0.89 12.86 11.78
N VAL A 143 0.98 11.54 11.68
CA VAL A 143 -0.01 10.71 10.98
C VAL A 143 -1.10 10.16 11.91
N ALA A 144 -0.91 10.22 13.24
CA ALA A 144 -1.87 9.72 14.23
C ALA A 144 -3.26 10.35 14.09
N ALA A 145 -3.34 11.64 13.75
CA ALA A 145 -4.63 12.32 13.57
C ALA A 145 -5.42 11.76 12.39
N GLU A 146 -4.73 11.44 11.29
CA GLU A 146 -5.33 10.83 10.09
C GLU A 146 -5.76 9.39 10.36
N LEU A 147 -4.88 8.59 10.99
CA LEU A 147 -5.21 7.23 11.42
C LEU A 147 -6.42 7.20 12.36
N ALA A 148 -6.51 8.17 13.28
CA ALA A 148 -7.63 8.27 14.20
C ALA A 148 -8.93 8.75 13.52
N GLU A 149 -8.85 9.64 12.53
CA GLU A 149 -10.01 10.08 11.76
C GLU A 149 -10.60 8.94 10.93
N ASP A 150 -9.75 8.21 10.20
CA ASP A 150 -10.16 7.05 9.41
C ASP A 150 -10.69 5.92 10.31
N GLY A 151 -10.05 5.70 11.47
CA GLY A 151 -10.53 4.76 12.48
C GLY A 151 -11.92 5.11 13.03
N ARG A 152 -12.21 6.40 13.30
CA ARG A 152 -13.54 6.84 13.74
C ARG A 152 -14.60 6.59 12.67
N ARG A 153 -14.29 6.89 11.40
CA ARG A 153 -15.19 6.65 10.26
C ARG A 153 -15.56 5.17 10.15
N CYS A 154 -14.62 4.26 10.43
CA CYS A 154 -14.90 2.83 10.51
C CYS A 154 -15.88 2.47 11.65
N THR A 155 -15.62 2.94 12.87
CA THR A 155 -16.48 2.60 14.02
C THR A 155 -17.91 3.13 13.91
N ALA A 156 -18.12 4.25 13.21
CA ALA A 156 -19.43 4.85 13.03
C ALA A 156 -20.28 4.18 11.92
N ALA A 157 -19.64 3.46 10.98
CA ALA A 157 -20.31 2.80 9.85
C ALA A 157 -20.80 1.38 10.16
N ARG A 158 -20.38 0.77 11.28
CA ARG A 158 -20.91 -0.52 11.75
C ARG A 158 -22.17 -0.30 12.60
N PRO A 159 -23.37 -0.79 12.19
CA PRO A 159 -24.48 -0.88 13.13
C PRO A 159 -24.11 -1.86 14.27
N PRO A 160 -24.71 -1.69 15.47
CA PRO A 160 -24.46 -2.57 16.62
C PRO A 160 -24.78 -4.04 16.34
#